data_AF-A0A166ACJ7-F1
#
_entry.id   AF-A0A166ACJ7-F1
#
_cell.length_a   1.000
_cell.length_b   1.000
_cell.length_c   1.000
_cell.angle_alpha   90.00
_cell.angle_beta   90.00
_cell.angle_gamma   90.00
#
_symmetry.space_group_name_H-M   'P 1'
#
loop_
_entity.id
_entity.type
_entity.pdbx_description
1 polymer ?
#
loop_
_entity_poly.entity_id
_entity_poly.type
_entity_poly.pdbx_seq_one_letter_code
_entity_poly.pdbx_strand_id
1 'polypeptide(L)'
;MMWHNLRLLSVLVLTVSVLAASDFADTCTILSLSQGSGGGATGRASTTIILNARCEDSAGVLRGTTIDLNRCFGNINGQITCGS
;
A
#
# COMPACT_ATOMS: atom_id res chain seq x y z
N MET A 1 -3.77 46.42 -38.07
CA MET A 1 -4.40 46.16 -36.75
C MET A 1 -4.01 44.74 -36.36
N MET A 2 -2.79 44.49 -35.87
CA MET A 2 -2.34 44.50 -34.47
C MET A 2 -3.24 43.71 -33.48
N TRP A 3 -2.65 42.63 -32.96
CA TRP A 3 -2.85 41.94 -31.67
C TRP A 3 -4.00 40.90 -31.65
N HIS A 4 -3.82 39.66 -31.16
CA HIS A 4 -3.29 39.32 -29.84
C HIS A 4 -2.54 37.99 -29.81
N ASN A 5 -1.43 38.03 -29.06
CA ASN A 5 -0.57 36.93 -28.69
C ASN A 5 -1.31 35.94 -27.78
N LEU A 6 -1.48 34.68 -28.22
CA LEU A 6 -1.92 33.61 -27.32
C LEU A 6 -0.69 33.02 -26.62
N ARG A 7 -0.26 33.66 -25.53
CA ARG A 7 0.69 33.06 -24.59
C ARG A 7 -0.03 31.95 -23.82
N LEU A 8 0.08 30.71 -24.30
CA LEU A 8 -0.27 29.56 -23.47
C LEU A 8 0.79 29.45 -22.36
N LEU A 9 0.39 29.77 -21.14
CA LEU A 9 1.16 29.50 -19.94
C LEU A 9 1.51 28.01 -19.90
N SER A 10 2.80 27.71 -19.81
CA SER A 10 3.32 26.39 -19.46
C SER A 10 2.81 26.03 -18.07
N VAL A 11 1.81 25.16 -17.98
CA VAL A 11 1.36 24.58 -16.70
C VAL A 11 2.42 23.58 -16.26
N LEU A 12 3.27 23.99 -15.33
CA LEU A 12 4.19 23.08 -14.64
C LEU A 12 3.36 22.23 -13.67
N VAL A 13 2.94 21.04 -14.11
CA VAL A 13 2.28 20.06 -13.24
C VAL A 13 3.35 19.42 -12.36
N LEU A 14 3.52 19.94 -11.14
CA LEU A 14 4.30 19.29 -10.09
C LEU A 14 3.49 18.12 -9.56
N THR A 15 3.74 16.92 -10.06
CA THR A 15 3.23 15.69 -9.46
C THR A 15 3.98 15.44 -8.16
N VAL A 16 3.34 15.71 -7.02
CA VAL A 16 3.86 15.27 -5.72
C VAL A 16 3.54 13.79 -5.57
N SER A 17 4.54 12.94 -5.82
CA SER A 17 4.45 11.52 -5.46
C SER A 17 4.51 11.42 -3.94
N VAL A 18 3.37 11.15 -3.30
CA VAL A 18 3.35 10.78 -1.88
C VAL A 18 4.00 9.40 -1.78
N LEU A 19 5.31 9.35 -1.56
CA LEU A 19 6.01 8.13 -1.17
C LEU A 19 5.70 7.88 0.31
N ALA A 20 4.49 7.41 0.58
CA ALA A 20 4.24 6.61 1.77
C ALA A 20 4.84 5.20 1.54
N ALA A 21 6.11 5.14 1.16
CA ALA A 21 6.87 3.90 1.20
C ALA A 21 7.14 3.69 2.68
N SER A 22 6.26 2.92 3.33
CA SER A 22 6.55 2.38 4.64
C SER A 22 7.94 1.75 4.59
N ASP A 23 8.80 2.02 5.57
CA ASP A 23 10.23 1.69 5.58
C ASP A 23 10.54 0.20 5.27
N PHE A 24 9.55 -0.69 5.42
CA PHE A 24 9.66 -2.09 4.95
C PHE A 24 9.85 -2.18 3.42
N ALA A 25 9.28 -1.29 2.61
CA ALA A 25 9.36 -1.33 1.16
C ALA A 25 10.77 -1.07 0.63
N ASP A 26 11.65 -0.49 1.45
CA ASP A 26 13.06 -0.27 1.11
C ASP A 26 13.89 -1.55 1.23
N THR A 27 13.50 -2.47 2.11
CA THR A 27 14.23 -3.72 2.39
C THR A 27 13.47 -4.99 2.00
N CYS A 28 12.21 -4.85 1.55
CA CYS A 28 11.35 -5.97 1.21
C CYS A 28 10.89 -5.93 -0.25
N THR A 29 10.96 -7.09 -0.91
CA THR A 29 10.30 -7.34 -2.19
C THR A 29 8.95 -8.02 -1.95
N ILE A 30 7.85 -7.35 -2.32
CA ILE A 30 6.51 -7.92 -2.27
C ILE A 30 6.39 -9.04 -3.32
N LEU A 31 5.99 -10.23 -2.89
CA LEU A 31 5.82 -11.39 -3.77
C LEU A 31 4.36 -11.55 -4.21
N SER A 32 3.42 -11.44 -3.28
CA SER A 32 2.00 -11.57 -3.58
C SER A 32 1.10 -11.03 -2.47
N LEU A 33 -0.13 -10.69 -2.87
CA LEU A 33 -1.29 -10.53 -2.00
C LEU A 33 -2.25 -11.68 -2.30
N SER A 34 -2.62 -12.45 -1.29
CA SER A 34 -3.57 -13.56 -1.44
C SER A 34 -4.75 -13.41 -0.48
N GLN A 35 -5.91 -13.92 -0.91
CA GLN A 35 -7.11 -14.00 -0.09
C GLN A 35 -7.17 -15.39 0.53
N GLY A 36 -7.20 -15.45 1.86
CA GLY A 36 -7.51 -16.64 2.64
C GLY A 36 -8.96 -16.63 3.13
N SER A 37 -9.49 -17.80 3.45
CA SER A 37 -10.80 -17.93 4.08
C SER A 37 -10.62 -17.89 5.60
N GLY A 38 -10.93 -16.75 6.22
CA GLY A 38 -11.08 -16.59 7.66
C GLY A 38 -12.49 -17.00 8.10
N GLY A 39 -12.57 -17.89 9.09
CA GLY A 39 -13.83 -18.26 9.72
C GLY A 39 -14.36 -17.08 10.56
N GLY A 40 -15.33 -16.34 10.04
CA GLY A 40 -16.03 -15.31 10.81
C GLY A 40 -17.01 -15.93 11.80
N ALA A 41 -16.95 -15.52 13.07
CA ALA A 41 -17.86 -15.99 14.14
C ALA A 41 -19.36 -15.68 13.87
N THR A 42 -19.67 -14.90 12.84
CA THR A 42 -21.02 -14.48 12.45
C THR A 42 -21.52 -15.16 11.15
N GLY A 43 -20.80 -16.16 10.63
CA GLY A 43 -21.17 -16.84 9.37
C GLY A 43 -20.94 -15.99 8.12
N ARG A 44 -20.37 -14.79 8.26
CA ARG A 44 -19.87 -14.01 7.14
C ARG A 44 -18.48 -14.52 6.79
N ALA A 45 -18.26 -14.89 5.52
CA ALA A 45 -16.93 -15.19 5.02
C ALA A 45 -16.02 -14.00 5.34
N SER A 46 -15.08 -14.20 6.27
CA SER A 46 -14.07 -13.20 6.57
C SER A 46 -12.94 -13.47 5.59
N THR A 47 -12.76 -12.62 4.58
CA THR A 47 -11.63 -12.77 3.67
C THR A 47 -10.38 -12.26 4.39
N THR A 48 -9.43 -13.15 4.63
CA THR A 48 -8.11 -12.80 5.17
C THR A 48 -7.23 -12.27 4.06
N ILE A 49 -6.66 -11.08 4.21
CA ILE A 49 -5.71 -10.55 3.24
C ILE A 49 -4.30 -10.81 3.74
N ILE A 50 -3.61 -11.71 3.06
CA ILE A 50 -2.25 -12.12 3.40
C ILE A 50 -1.26 -11.44 2.46
N LEU A 51 -0.31 -10.69 3.01
CA LEU A 51 0.82 -10.13 2.27
C LEU A 51 2.02 -11.06 2.45
N ASN A 52 2.57 -11.55 1.33
CA ASN A 52 3.79 -12.33 1.29
C ASN A 52 4.93 -11.51 0.69
N ALA A 53 6.08 -11.48 1.36
CA ALA A 53 7.24 -10.73 0.94
C ALA A 53 8.54 -11.50 1.21
N ARG A 54 9.65 -11.02 0.64
CA ARG A 54 11.00 -11.35 1.10
C ARG A 54 11.67 -10.08 1.58
N CYS A 55 12.12 -10.07 2.83
CA CYS A 55 12.74 -8.91 3.47
C CYS A 55 14.19 -9.22 3.85
N GLU A 56 15.05 -8.22 3.76
CA GLU A 56 16.43 -8.31 4.22
C GLU A 56 16.47 -8.36 5.77
N ASP A 57 17.15 -9.36 6.33
CA ASP A 57 17.44 -9.41 7.76
C ASP A 57 18.66 -8.53 8.11
N SER A 58 18.99 -8.41 9.41
CA SER A 58 20.11 -7.57 9.86
C SER A 58 21.49 -8.03 9.35
N ALA A 59 21.58 -9.22 8.76
CA ALA A 59 22.80 -9.76 8.16
C ALA A 59 22.83 -9.59 6.63
N GLY A 60 21.84 -8.92 6.04
CA GLY A 60 21.76 -8.72 4.60
C GLY A 60 21.11 -9.87 3.84
N VAL A 61 20.51 -10.84 4.54
CA VAL A 61 19.95 -12.04 3.91
C VAL A 61 18.45 -11.89 3.68
N LEU A 62 17.99 -12.13 2.46
CA LEU A 62 16.55 -12.14 2.14
C LEU A 62 15.84 -13.33 2.79
N ARG A 63 14.87 -13.06 3.66
CA ARG A 63 14.00 -14.04 4.33
C ARG A 63 12.57 -13.91 3.85
N GLY A 64 11.95 -15.05 3.55
CA GLY A 64 10.51 -15.10 3.28
C GLY A 64 9.72 -14.77 4.54
N THR A 65 8.72 -13.92 4.42
CA THR A 65 7.85 -13.50 5.51
C THR A 65 6.42 -13.29 5.03
N THR A 66 5.48 -13.39 5.96
CA THR A 66 4.05 -13.28 5.70
C THR A 66 3.38 -12.50 6.83
N ILE A 67 2.45 -11.61 6.49
CA ILE A 67 1.64 -10.88 7.46
C ILE A 67 0.17 -10.88 7.05
N ASP A 68 -0.71 -11.07 8.04
CA ASP A 68 -2.15 -10.94 7.88
C ASP A 68 -2.56 -9.48 8.08
N LEU A 69 -2.92 -8.81 6.99
CA LEU A 69 -3.26 -7.39 6.99
C LEU A 69 -4.53 -7.09 7.77
N ASN A 70 -5.43 -8.06 7.95
CA ASN A 70 -6.63 -7.85 8.77
C ASN A 70 -6.31 -7.71 10.26
N ARG A 71 -5.13 -8.14 10.70
CA ARG A 71 -4.64 -7.92 12.07
C ARG A 71 -4.01 -6.55 12.25
N CYS A 72 -3.69 -5.86 11.15
CA CYS A 72 -2.96 -4.60 11.16
C CYS A 72 -3.84 -3.42 10.75
N PHE A 73 -4.87 -3.66 9.93
CA PHE A 73 -5.72 -2.60 9.41
C PHE A 73 -7.18 -2.82 9.78
N GLY A 74 -7.80 -1.74 10.26
CA GLY A 74 -9.24 -1.63 10.48
C GLY A 74 -9.91 -0.80 9.40
N ASN A 75 -11.25 -0.87 9.36
CA ASN A 75 -12.08 0.05 8.61
C ASN A 75 -12.99 0.78 9.60
N ILE A 76 -12.75 2.07 9.79
CA ILE A 76 -13.59 2.94 10.63
C ILE A 76 -14.27 3.94 9.71
N ASN A 77 -15.59 3.79 9.56
CA ASN A 77 -16.43 4.69 8.75
C ASN A 77 -15.92 4.89 7.31
N GLY A 78 -15.44 3.83 6.66
CA GLY A 78 -14.94 3.87 5.28
C GLY A 78 -13.48 4.30 5.15
N GLN A 79 -12.78 4.55 6.26
CA GLN A 79 -11.38 4.91 6.28
C GLN A 79 -10.54 3.74 6.78
N ILE A 80 -9.48 3.42 6.04
CA ILE A 80 -8.48 2.44 6.46
C ILE A 80 -7.66 3.07 7.59
N THR A 81 -7.59 2.37 8.72
CA THR A 81 -6.82 2.81 9.89
C THR A 81 -5.74 1.79 10.23
N CYS A 82 -4.57 2.25 10.64
CA CYS A 82 -3.53 1.39 11.20
C CYS A 82 -3.87 1.06 12.66
N GLY A 83 -3.75 -0.20 13.02
CA GLY A 83 -3.83 -0.67 14.40
C GLY A 83 -5.17 -1.27 14.79
N SER A 84 -5.09 -2.47 15.36
CA SER A 84 -5.88 -2.88 16.53
C SER A 84 -5.30 -2.27 17.80
#